data_AF-A0A1F3Q7W3-F1
#
_entry.id   AF-A0A1F3Q7W3-F1
#
_cell.length_a   1.000
_cell.length_b   1.000
_cell.length_c   1.000
_cell.angle_alpha   90.00
_cell.angle_beta   90.00
_cell.angle_gamma   90.00
#
_symmetry.space_group_name_H-M   'P 1'
#
loop_
_entity.id
_entity.type
_entity.pdbx_description
1 polymer ?
#
loop_
_entity_poly.entity_id
_entity_poly.type
_entity_poly.pdbx_seq_one_letter_code
_entity_poly.pdbx_strand_id
1 'polypeptide(L)'
;MEMDLNMEWVKVQLFVRKRFDEVLDVQTILYIIGLQELGMNHQSLRKEQKIDVIHIGVCSVLLPLGYYQKIGFDDDGWPHFKNIKKLPNEIVGEQQDVFMKKAIINYLRL
;
A
#
# COMPACT_ATOMS: atom_id res chain seq x y z
N MET A 1 -19.71 -6.34 8.11
CA MET A 1 -19.38 -7.48 8.99
C MET A 1 -18.04 -8.05 8.50
N GLU A 2 -17.30 -8.84 9.31
CA GLU A 2 -16.02 -9.45 8.87
C GLU A 2 -16.12 -10.24 7.55
N MET A 3 -17.31 -10.74 7.25
CA MET A 3 -17.65 -11.41 6.00
C MET A 3 -17.40 -10.54 4.75
N ASP A 4 -17.68 -9.24 4.82
CA ASP A 4 -17.48 -8.30 3.69
C ASP A 4 -15.99 -8.13 3.39
N LEU A 5 -15.15 -8.02 4.42
CA LEU A 5 -13.71 -7.81 4.24
C LEU A 5 -13.04 -8.98 3.53
N ASN A 6 -13.39 -10.21 3.93
CA ASN A 6 -12.81 -11.40 3.32
C ASN A 6 -13.20 -11.53 1.84
N MET A 7 -14.47 -11.21 1.50
CA MET A 7 -14.92 -11.21 0.10
C MET A 7 -14.19 -10.16 -0.73
N GLU A 8 -14.07 -8.93 -0.23
CA GLU A 8 -13.35 -7.85 -0.92
C GLU A 8 -11.85 -8.16 -1.05
N TRP A 9 -11.24 -8.77 -0.03
CA TRP A 9 -9.85 -9.19 -0.11
C TRP A 9 -9.63 -10.29 -1.15
N VAL A 10 -10.57 -11.23 -1.28
CA VAL A 10 -10.53 -12.23 -2.36
C VAL A 10 -10.54 -11.57 -3.74
N LYS A 11 -11.31 -10.48 -3.94
CA LYS A 11 -11.26 -9.73 -5.20
C LYS A 11 -9.88 -9.14 -5.47
N VAL A 12 -9.24 -8.55 -4.46
CA VAL A 12 -7.86 -8.04 -4.57
C VAL A 12 -6.91 -9.16 -4.95
N GLN A 13 -7.01 -10.32 -4.28
CA GLN A 13 -6.17 -11.48 -4.57
C GLN A 13 -6.37 -12.00 -5.99
N LEU A 14 -7.61 -12.06 -6.47
CA LEU A 14 -7.91 -12.44 -7.86
C LEU A 14 -7.39 -11.42 -8.88
N PHE A 15 -7.51 -10.12 -8.58
CA PHE A 15 -6.99 -9.04 -9.42
C PHE A 15 -5.47 -9.14 -9.58
N VAL A 16 -4.76 -9.32 -8.46
CA VAL A 16 -3.31 -9.45 -8.44
C VAL A 16 -2.87 -10.76 -9.11
N ARG A 17 -3.52 -11.88 -8.79
CA ARG A 17 -3.24 -13.18 -9.42
C ARG A 17 -3.41 -13.14 -10.94
N LYS A 18 -4.41 -12.43 -11.46
CA LYS A 18 -4.58 -12.27 -12.91
C LYS A 18 -3.39 -11.58 -13.60
N ARG A 19 -2.62 -10.78 -12.85
CA ARG A 19 -1.48 -10.01 -13.38
C ARG A 19 -0.12 -10.66 -13.14
N PHE A 20 0.04 -11.35 -12.01
CA PHE A 20 1.31 -11.93 -11.57
C PHE A 20 1.32 -13.46 -11.53
N ASP A 21 0.19 -14.10 -11.79
CA ASP A 21 -0.05 -15.55 -11.67
C ASP A 21 0.22 -16.15 -10.27
N GLU A 22 0.36 -15.29 -9.26
CA GLU A 22 0.71 -15.66 -7.89
C GLU A 22 -0.24 -15.00 -6.87
N VAL A 23 -0.38 -15.65 -5.71
CA VAL A 23 -1.06 -15.11 -4.52
C VAL A 23 -0.04 -14.25 -3.76
N LEU A 24 -0.26 -12.94 -3.73
CA LEU A 24 0.67 -12.01 -3.09
C LEU A 24 0.19 -11.60 -1.70
N ASP A 25 1.13 -11.48 -0.78
CA ASP A 25 0.87 -10.96 0.56
C ASP A 25 0.71 -9.42 0.55
N VAL A 26 0.30 -8.88 1.70
CA VAL A 26 0.04 -7.45 1.90
C VAL A 26 1.28 -6.59 1.60
N GLN A 27 2.47 -6.99 2.08
CA GLN A 27 3.71 -6.25 1.85
C GLN A 27 4.06 -6.22 0.37
N THR A 28 3.93 -7.35 -0.32
CA THR A 28 4.20 -7.43 -1.76
C THR A 28 3.22 -6.57 -2.58
N ILE A 29 1.94 -6.55 -2.21
CA ILE A 29 0.95 -5.68 -2.86
C ILE A 29 1.29 -4.20 -2.62
N LEU A 30 1.66 -3.81 -1.40
CA LEU A 30 2.08 -2.44 -1.10
C LEU A 30 3.33 -2.04 -1.88
N TYR A 31 4.30 -2.94 -2.02
CA TYR A 31 5.47 -2.73 -2.86
C TYR A 31 5.08 -2.45 -4.31
N ILE A 32 4.16 -3.24 -4.88
CA ILE A 32 3.68 -3.04 -6.25
C ILE A 32 2.96 -1.70 -6.40
N ILE A 33 2.11 -1.32 -5.44
CA ILE A 33 1.45 -0.01 -5.42
C ILE A 33 2.49 1.11 -5.37
N GLY A 34 3.50 0.99 -4.51
CA GLY A 34 4.59 1.97 -4.41
C GLY A 34 5.39 2.10 -5.71
N LEU A 35 5.70 0.99 -6.39
CA LEU A 35 6.35 1.00 -7.69
C LEU A 35 5.53 1.75 -8.74
N GLN A 36 4.20 1.53 -8.75
CA GLN A 36 3.30 2.21 -9.67
C GLN A 36 3.23 3.71 -9.39
N GLU A 37 3.19 4.11 -8.12
CA GLU A 37 3.18 5.52 -7.70
C GLU A 37 4.47 6.26 -8.06
N LEU A 38 5.60 5.55 -8.07
CA LEU A 38 6.88 6.06 -8.55
C LEU A 38 6.98 6.14 -10.07
N GLY A 39 6.05 5.52 -10.82
CA GLY A 39 6.13 5.41 -12.27
C GLY A 39 7.35 4.61 -12.77
N MET A 40 8.01 3.86 -11.87
CA MET A 40 9.23 3.11 -12.18
C MET A 40 8.87 1.69 -12.63
N ASN A 41 8.88 1.47 -13.95
CA ASN A 41 8.46 0.18 -14.51
C ASN A 41 9.58 -0.89 -14.52
N HIS A 42 10.86 -0.52 -14.38
CA HIS A 42 11.97 -1.49 -14.48
C HIS A 42 13.34 -1.02 -13.94
N GLN A 43 13.39 -0.26 -12.84
CA GLN A 43 14.67 0.08 -12.22
C GLN A 43 15.07 -0.95 -11.16
N SER A 44 16.34 -1.40 -11.21
CA SER A 44 16.93 -2.26 -10.19
C SER A 44 17.10 -1.47 -8.89
N LEU A 45 16.12 -1.56 -8.01
CA LEU A 45 16.16 -0.93 -6.69
C LEU A 45 17.08 -1.70 -5.75
N ARG A 46 17.89 -0.96 -4.98
CA ARG A 46 18.67 -1.51 -3.86
C ARG A 46 17.74 -2.03 -2.76
N LYS A 47 18.27 -2.88 -1.87
CA LYS A 47 17.48 -3.45 -0.77
C LYS A 47 16.80 -2.38 0.09
N GLU A 48 17.50 -1.30 0.40
CA GLU A 48 16.98 -0.16 1.17
C GLU A 48 15.84 0.54 0.43
N GLN A 49 16.06 0.85 -0.85
CA GLN A 49 15.06 1.47 -1.71
C GLN A 49 13.77 0.66 -1.81
N LYS A 50 13.84 -0.69 -1.78
CA LYS A 50 12.64 -1.52 -1.77
C LYS A 50 11.77 -1.29 -0.52
N ILE A 51 12.41 -1.06 0.63
CA ILE A 51 11.70 -0.74 1.89
C ILE A 51 11.04 0.63 1.74
N ASP A 52 11.74 1.60 1.17
CA ASP A 52 11.20 2.94 0.92
C ASP A 52 10.02 2.90 -0.06
N VAL A 53 10.07 2.05 -1.10
CA VAL A 53 8.93 1.82 -2.00
C VAL A 53 7.72 1.23 -1.28
N ILE A 54 7.94 0.29 -0.36
CA ILE A 54 6.84 -0.22 0.48
C ILE A 54 6.25 0.92 1.31
N HIS A 55 7.08 1.77 1.93
CA HIS A 55 6.60 2.93 2.68
C HIS A 55 5.78 3.89 1.82
N ILE A 56 6.16 4.11 0.55
CA ILE A 56 5.37 4.89 -0.40
C ILE A 56 4.02 4.22 -0.62
N GLY A 57 3.98 2.92 -0.88
CA GLY A 57 2.75 2.16 -1.01
C GLY A 57 1.83 2.29 0.21
N VAL A 58 2.40 2.20 1.41
CA VAL A 58 1.69 2.43 2.68
C VAL A 58 1.12 3.84 2.73
N CYS A 59 1.93 4.87 2.46
CA CYS A 59 1.46 6.26 2.47
C CYS A 59 0.33 6.49 1.46
N SER A 60 0.43 5.89 0.27
CA SER A 60 -0.57 6.04 -0.81
C SER A 60 -1.91 5.41 -0.46
N VAL A 61 -1.93 4.20 0.13
CA VAL A 61 -3.20 3.58 0.56
C VAL A 61 -3.82 4.28 1.77
N LEU A 62 -3.02 4.98 2.56
CA LEU A 62 -3.47 5.72 3.74
C LEU A 62 -3.82 7.20 3.45
N LEU A 63 -3.49 7.70 2.28
CA LEU A 63 -3.85 9.04 1.80
C LEU A 63 -5.37 9.26 1.76
N PRO A 64 -6.20 8.37 1.15
CA PRO A 64 -7.66 8.54 1.15
C PRO A 64 -8.28 8.43 2.55
N LEU A 65 -7.57 7.83 3.51
CA LEU A 65 -7.99 7.74 4.91
C LEU A 65 -7.60 8.98 5.74
N GLY A 66 -6.87 9.94 5.14
CA GLY A 66 -6.47 11.20 5.79
C GLY A 66 -5.33 11.07 6.80
N TYR A 67 -4.57 9.97 6.80
CA TYR A 67 -3.40 9.82 7.68
C TYR A 67 -2.16 10.51 7.12
N TYR A 68 -2.02 10.50 5.80
CA TYR A 68 -0.90 11.09 5.08
C TYR A 68 -1.40 12.06 4.00
N GLN A 69 -0.59 13.08 3.73
CA GLN A 69 -0.81 14.00 2.63
C GLN A 69 0.44 14.06 1.77
N LYS A 70 0.29 13.90 0.47
CA LYS A 70 1.37 14.09 -0.50
C LYS A 70 1.73 15.58 -0.54
N ILE A 71 2.98 15.90 -0.25
CA ILE A 71 3.47 17.30 -0.16
C ILE A 71 4.32 17.71 -1.36
N GLY A 72 4.74 16.76 -2.20
CA GLY A 72 5.55 17.04 -3.38
C GLY A 72 6.37 15.82 -3.79
N PHE A 73 7.42 16.07 -4.54
CA PHE A 73 8.45 15.10 -4.89
C PHE A 73 9.81 15.66 -4.47
N ASP A 74 10.77 14.79 -4.15
CA ASP A 74 12.16 15.20 -3.93
C ASP A 74 12.95 15.30 -5.24
N ASP A 75 14.24 15.65 -5.11
CA ASP A 75 15.19 15.79 -6.22
C ASP A 75 15.41 14.48 -7.00
N ASP A 76 15.16 13.32 -6.38
CA ASP A 76 15.22 12.00 -7.01
C ASP A 76 13.88 11.63 -7.69
N GLY A 77 12.86 12.48 -7.58
CA GLY A 77 11.52 12.28 -8.15
C GLY A 77 10.61 11.38 -7.31
N TRP A 78 10.95 11.14 -6.05
CA TRP A 78 10.18 10.27 -5.17
C TRP A 78 9.09 11.08 -4.45
N PRO A 79 7.86 10.56 -4.33
CA PRO A 79 6.77 11.28 -3.67
C PRO A 79 7.04 11.41 -2.17
N HIS A 80 6.98 12.64 -1.66
CA HIS A 80 7.08 12.93 -0.24
C HIS A 80 5.71 13.02 0.40
N PHE A 81 5.60 12.42 1.59
CA PHE A 81 4.36 12.38 2.36
C PHE A 81 4.58 13.01 3.73
N LYS A 82 3.63 13.85 4.14
CA LYS A 82 3.55 14.39 5.48
C LYS A 82 2.52 13.61 6.28
N ASN A 83 2.91 13.12 7.45
CA ASN A 83 1.96 12.54 8.40
C ASN A 83 1.07 13.66 8.94
N ILE A 84 -0.23 13.58 8.67
CA ILE A 84 -1.24 14.54 9.14
C ILE A 84 -1.92 14.03 10.42
N LYS A 85 -1.99 12.72 10.58
CA LYS A 85 -2.62 12.06 11.72
C LYS A 85 -1.79 10.86 12.18
N LYS A 86 -1.61 10.75 13.50
CA LYS A 86 -1.01 9.56 14.10
C LYS A 86 -1.94 8.37 13.94
N LEU A 87 -1.38 7.24 13.55
CA LEU A 87 -2.10 5.97 13.60
C LEU A 87 -2.45 5.65 15.06
N PRO A 88 -3.66 5.14 15.34
CA PRO A 88 -4.04 4.72 16.68
C PRO A 88 -3.08 3.63 17.18
N ASN A 89 -2.62 3.76 18.42
CA ASN A 89 -1.72 2.77 19.06
C ASN A 89 -2.37 1.39 19.23
N GLU A 90 -3.69 1.30 19.11
CA GLU A 90 -4.46 0.06 19.20
C GLU A 90 -4.28 -0.84 17.97
N ILE A 91 -3.79 -0.29 16.84
CA ILE A 91 -3.52 -1.05 15.61
C ILE A 91 -2.17 -1.78 15.73
N VAL A 92 -2.19 -2.94 16.37
CA VAL A 92 -1.01 -3.81 16.55
C VAL A 92 -1.29 -5.25 16.18
N GLY A 93 -0.26 -5.99 15.77
CA GLY A 93 -0.36 -7.41 15.42
C GLY A 93 -1.39 -7.65 14.32
N GLU A 94 -2.32 -8.57 14.55
CA GLU A 94 -3.37 -8.93 13.58
C GLU A 94 -4.25 -7.73 13.16
N GLN A 95 -4.46 -6.75 14.06
CA GLN A 95 -5.23 -5.56 13.70
C GLN A 95 -4.52 -4.70 12.66
N GLN A 96 -3.18 -4.72 12.63
CA GLN A 96 -2.40 -4.03 11.61
C GLN A 96 -2.64 -4.66 10.24
N ASP A 97 -2.57 -5.99 10.13
CA ASP A 97 -2.88 -6.70 8.88
C ASP A 97 -4.29 -6.41 8.37
N VAL A 98 -5.29 -6.47 9.26
CA VAL A 98 -6.69 -6.16 8.91
C VAL A 98 -6.84 -4.71 8.44
N PHE A 99 -6.19 -3.77 9.12
CA PHE A 99 -6.22 -2.36 8.74
C PHE A 99 -5.59 -2.12 7.37
N MET A 100 -4.43 -2.75 7.10
CA MET A 100 -3.73 -2.61 5.83
C MET A 100 -4.52 -3.23 4.67
N LYS A 101 -5.15 -4.41 4.88
CA LYS A 101 -6.07 -5.00 3.89
C LYS A 101 -7.21 -4.06 3.56
N LYS A 102 -7.86 -3.46 4.58
CA LYS A 102 -8.92 -2.46 4.39
C LYS A 102 -8.43 -1.25 3.59
N ALA A 103 -7.25 -0.73 3.91
CA ALA A 103 -6.67 0.41 3.20
C ALA A 103 -6.40 0.09 1.73
N ILE A 104 -5.83 -1.09 1.43
CA ILE A 104 -5.58 -1.56 0.06
C ILE A 104 -6.89 -1.71 -0.72
N ILE A 105 -7.91 -2.36 -0.12
CA ILE A 105 -9.23 -2.51 -0.74
C ILE A 105 -9.83 -1.13 -1.06
N ASN A 106 -9.76 -0.20 -0.11
CA ASN A 106 -10.26 1.15 -0.30
C ASN A 106 -9.49 1.92 -1.39
N TYR A 107 -8.19 1.71 -1.50
CA TYR A 107 -7.34 2.30 -2.52
C TYR A 107 -7.67 1.77 -3.91
N LEU A 108 -7.83 0.45 -4.05
CA LEU A 108 -8.10 -0.18 -5.34
C LEU A 108 -9.56 0.00 -5.80
N ARG A 109 -10.51 0.27 -4.88
CA ARG A 109 -11.96 0.46 -5.16
C ARG A 109 -12.52 -0.56 -6.17
N LEU A 110 -12.20 -1.85 -5.99
CA LEU A 110 -12.60 -2.97 -6.86
C LEU A 110 -14.06 -3.40 -6.70
#